data_AF-A0A367FPK0-F1
#
_entry.id   AF-A0A367FPK0-F1
#
_cell.length_a   1.000
_cell.length_b   1.000
_cell.length_c   1.000
_cell.angle_alpha   90.00
_cell.angle_beta   90.00
_cell.angle_gamma   90.00
#
_symmetry.space_group_name_H-M   'P 1'
#
loop_
_entity.id
_entity.type
_entity.pdbx_description
1 polymer ?
#
loop_
_entity_poly.entity_id
_entity_poly.type
_entity_poly.pdbx_seq_one_letter_code
_entity_poly.pdbx_strand_id
1 'polypeptide(L)'
;MRRVYAVLAGLLLLAVIAQFYFAAVGAFDKPQEDGSFSLHSLTGMMVIPVLSLLATIAAAVAKAPGRLIGMTILPLGLVIVQVLIIVLGDALNDSADNTTTGSLVILGLHALNGLAIMGVSGMVFRQARLLAASTTPAPGTAARVA
;
A
#
# COMPACT_ATOMS: atom_id res chain seq x y z
N MET A 1 -2.88 -0.67 21.51
CA MET A 1 -3.27 -0.28 20.13
C MET A 1 -2.15 0.32 19.29
N ARG A 2 -1.30 1.23 19.80
CA ARG A 2 -0.20 1.81 19.00
C ARG A 2 0.77 0.79 18.38
N ARG A 3 1.14 -0.26 19.13
CA ARG A 3 1.96 -1.38 18.61
C ARG A 3 1.24 -2.16 17.50
N VAL A 4 -0.04 -2.47 17.69
CA VAL A 4 -0.88 -3.16 16.68
C VAL A 4 -0.94 -2.33 15.40
N TYR A 5 -1.17 -1.02 15.51
CA TYR A 5 -1.14 -0.11 14.37
C TYR A 5 0.23 -0.13 13.65
N ALA A 6 1.34 -0.07 14.39
CA ALA A 6 2.68 -0.14 13.79
C ALA A 6 2.94 -1.48 13.07
N VAL A 7 2.46 -2.60 13.61
CA VAL A 7 2.55 -3.92 12.96
C VAL A 7 1.72 -3.94 11.68
N LEU A 8 0.46 -3.50 11.72
CA LEU A 8 -0.42 -3.45 10.54
C LEU A 8 0.14 -2.53 9.45
N ALA A 9 0.70 -1.37 9.82
CA ALA A 9 1.38 -0.48 8.88
C ALA A 9 2.63 -1.13 8.26
N GLY A 10 3.37 -1.92 9.03
CA GLY A 10 4.50 -2.70 8.54
C GLY A 10 4.07 -3.81 7.57
N LEU A 11 3.01 -4.54 7.91
CA LEU A 11 2.41 -5.56 7.04
C LEU A 11 1.87 -4.94 5.74
N LEU A 12 1.25 -3.77 5.81
CA LEU A 12 0.81 -3.03 4.62
C LEU A 12 2.00 -2.68 3.71
N LEU A 13 3.08 -2.15 4.27
CA LEU A 13 4.30 -1.86 3.49
C LEU A 13 4.90 -3.13 2.87
N LEU A 14 4.97 -4.23 3.64
CA LEU A 14 5.47 -5.52 3.14
C LEU A 14 4.59 -6.08 2.02
N ALA A 15 3.26 -5.98 2.15
CA ALA A 15 2.33 -6.40 1.11
C ALA A 15 2.52 -5.56 -0.17
N VAL A 16 2.75 -4.26 -0.05
CA VAL A 16 3.08 -3.41 -1.21
C VAL A 16 4.42 -3.82 -1.83
N ILE A 17 5.46 -4.12 -1.05
CA ILE A 17 6.73 -4.63 -1.61
C ILE A 17 6.51 -5.96 -2.33
N ALA A 18 5.75 -6.88 -1.73
CA ALA A 18 5.39 -8.15 -2.35
C ALA A 18 4.58 -7.95 -3.64
N GLN A 19 3.70 -6.95 -3.71
CA GLN A 19 2.94 -6.59 -4.93
C GLN A 19 3.86 -6.34 -6.13
N PHE A 20 4.97 -5.62 -5.93
CA PHE A 20 5.96 -5.37 -6.99
C PHE A 20 6.71 -6.64 -7.38
N TYR A 21 7.06 -7.49 -6.41
CA TYR A 21 7.67 -8.78 -6.69
C TYR A 21 6.72 -9.66 -7.51
N PHE A 22 5.44 -9.75 -7.13
CA PHE A 22 4.44 -10.51 -7.88
C PHE A 22 4.16 -9.92 -9.26
N ALA A 23 4.23 -8.60 -9.43
CA ALA A 23 4.18 -7.97 -10.76
C ALA A 23 5.35 -8.45 -11.63
N ALA A 24 6.56 -8.48 -11.06
CA ALA A 24 7.75 -8.94 -11.77
C ALA A 24 7.66 -10.44 -12.10
N VAL A 25 7.20 -11.27 -11.17
CA VAL A 25 6.97 -12.71 -11.42
C VAL A 25 6.03 -12.89 -12.61
N GLY A 26 4.88 -12.22 -12.63
CA GLY A 26 3.95 -12.30 -13.76
C GLY A 26 4.55 -11.76 -15.06
N ALA A 27 5.30 -10.65 -15.00
CA ALA A 27 5.97 -10.07 -16.16
C ALA A 27 7.05 -10.98 -16.78
N PHE A 28 7.67 -11.86 -15.97
CA PHE A 28 8.74 -12.75 -16.42
C PHE A 28 8.28 -14.19 -16.69
N ASP A 29 7.06 -14.56 -16.31
CA ASP A 29 6.46 -15.87 -16.59
C ASP A 29 6.24 -16.06 -18.10
N LYS A 30 6.71 -17.19 -18.66
CA LYS A 30 6.68 -17.45 -20.12
C LYS A 30 6.29 -18.90 -20.44
N PRO A 31 5.33 -19.14 -21.34
CA PRO A 31 4.45 -18.14 -21.97
C PRO A 31 3.59 -17.41 -20.92
N GLN A 32 3.22 -16.16 -21.19
CA GLN A 32 2.28 -15.45 -20.32
C GLN A 32 0.88 -15.96 -20.58
N GLU A 33 0.19 -16.33 -19.51
CA GLU A 33 -1.17 -16.85 -19.52
C GLU A 33 -2.04 -16.01 -18.57
N ASP A 34 -3.37 -16.16 -18.62
CA ASP A 34 -4.33 -15.42 -17.77
C ASP A 34 -3.98 -15.48 -16.26
N GLY A 35 -3.35 -16.57 -15.82
CA GLY A 35 -2.95 -16.81 -14.44
C GLY A 35 -1.63 -16.15 -14.01
N SER A 36 -0.80 -15.65 -14.94
CA SER A 36 0.57 -15.19 -14.65
C SER A 36 0.59 -14.02 -13.65
N PHE A 37 -0.46 -13.19 -13.60
CA PHE A 37 -0.58 -12.07 -12.66
C PHE A 37 -1.53 -12.33 -11.48
N SER A 38 -1.98 -13.58 -11.26
CA SER A 38 -2.97 -13.91 -10.23
C SER A 38 -2.57 -13.45 -8.82
N LEU A 39 -1.32 -13.64 -8.41
CA LEU A 39 -0.82 -13.19 -7.11
C LEU A 39 -0.73 -11.66 -6.99
N HIS A 40 -0.35 -10.98 -8.08
CA HIS A 40 -0.34 -9.52 -8.15
C HIS A 40 -1.78 -8.98 -8.03
N SER A 41 -2.71 -9.58 -8.76
CA SER A 41 -4.13 -9.21 -8.75
C SER A 41 -4.76 -9.41 -7.36
N LEU A 42 -4.55 -10.59 -6.75
CA LEU A 42 -5.03 -10.89 -5.40
C LEU A 42 -4.47 -9.91 -4.35
N THR A 43 -3.18 -9.65 -4.39
CA THR A 43 -2.52 -8.80 -3.40
C THR A 43 -2.96 -7.33 -3.55
N GLY A 44 -3.11 -6.86 -4.80
CA GLY A 44 -3.53 -5.50 -5.13
C GLY A 44 -5.00 -5.22 -4.86
N MET A 45 -5.89 -6.15 -5.18
CA MET A 45 -7.35 -5.94 -5.07
C MET A 45 -7.93 -6.35 -3.72
N MET A 46 -7.25 -7.21 -2.96
CA MET A 46 -7.78 -7.71 -1.68
C MET A 46 -6.87 -7.39 -0.51
N VAL A 47 -5.61 -7.82 -0.54
CA VAL A 47 -4.73 -7.77 0.64
C VAL A 47 -4.41 -6.32 1.03
N ILE A 48 -3.96 -5.50 0.08
CA ILE A 48 -3.62 -4.09 0.35
C ILE A 48 -4.85 -3.28 0.82
N PRO A 49 -6.03 -3.37 0.16
CA PRO A 49 -7.26 -2.72 0.64
C PRO A 49 -7.65 -3.11 2.07
N VAL A 50 -7.67 -4.41 2.37
CA VAL A 50 -8.03 -4.90 3.71
C VAL A 50 -7.03 -4.42 4.75
N LEU A 51 -5.72 -4.53 4.49
CA LEU A 51 -4.70 -4.03 5.41
C LEU A 51 -4.78 -2.52 5.60
N SER A 52 -5.10 -1.75 4.56
CA SER A 52 -5.28 -0.30 4.65
C SER A 52 -6.45 0.07 5.58
N LEU A 53 -7.58 -0.64 5.46
CA LEU A 53 -8.74 -0.46 6.33
C LEU A 53 -8.42 -0.83 7.78
N LEU A 54 -7.83 -2.02 8.00
CA LEU A 54 -7.45 -2.49 9.33
C LEU A 54 -6.44 -1.56 10.00
N ALA A 55 -5.43 -1.10 9.26
CA ALA A 55 -4.45 -0.15 9.76
C ALA A 55 -5.10 1.20 10.11
N THR A 56 -6.05 1.67 9.30
CA THR A 56 -6.78 2.93 9.57
C THR A 56 -7.63 2.82 10.83
N ILE A 57 -8.37 1.72 11.00
CA ILE A 57 -9.13 1.43 12.21
C ILE A 57 -8.18 1.38 13.42
N ALA A 58 -7.07 0.65 13.32
CA ALA A 58 -6.08 0.57 14.38
C ALA A 58 -5.47 1.94 14.73
N ALA A 59 -5.24 2.82 13.74
CA ALA A 59 -4.77 4.18 13.95
C ALA A 59 -5.78 5.02 14.74
N ALA A 60 -7.07 4.93 14.40
CA ALA A 60 -8.16 5.61 15.10
C ALA A 60 -8.28 5.12 16.55
N VAL A 61 -8.31 3.80 16.77
CA VAL A 61 -8.38 3.23 18.14
C VAL A 61 -7.11 3.53 18.93
N ALA A 62 -5.95 3.64 18.28
CA ALA A 62 -4.70 4.07 18.90
C ALA A 62 -4.65 5.57 19.25
N LYS A 63 -5.70 6.34 18.90
CA LYS A 63 -5.79 7.80 19.06
C LYS A 63 -4.62 8.51 18.38
N ALA A 64 -4.26 8.06 17.18
CA ALA A 64 -3.27 8.73 16.36
C ALA A 64 -3.77 10.14 15.95
N PRO A 65 -2.86 11.08 15.63
CA PRO A 65 -3.25 12.37 15.08
C PRO A 65 -4.12 12.21 13.82
N GLY A 66 -5.15 13.05 13.65
CA GLY A 66 -6.09 12.94 12.52
C GLY A 66 -5.41 12.93 11.14
N ARG A 67 -4.35 13.72 10.97
CA ARG A 67 -3.52 13.72 9.75
C ARG A 67 -2.88 12.35 9.48
N LEU A 68 -2.45 11.63 10.52
CA LEU A 68 -1.88 10.30 10.38
C LEU A 68 -2.97 9.29 10.00
N ILE A 69 -4.15 9.35 10.63
CA ILE A 69 -5.30 8.50 10.27
C ILE A 69 -5.68 8.70 8.79
N GLY A 70 -5.79 9.95 8.36
CA GLY A 70 -6.06 10.30 6.96
C GLY A 70 -4.98 9.81 6.00
N MET A 71 -3.71 9.88 6.38
CA MET A 71 -2.62 9.32 5.58
C MET A 71 -2.69 7.79 5.49
N THR A 72 -3.14 7.10 6.55
CA THR A 72 -3.24 5.63 6.59
C THR A 72 -4.28 5.08 5.63
N ILE A 73 -5.34 5.82 5.30
CA ILE A 73 -6.36 5.36 4.34
C ILE A 73 -5.96 5.66 2.88
N LEU A 74 -4.98 6.53 2.64
CA LEU A 74 -4.57 6.90 1.27
C LEU A 74 -4.17 5.72 0.38
N PRO A 75 -3.45 4.67 0.85
CA PRO A 75 -3.16 3.51 0.02
C PRO A 75 -4.41 2.84 -0.58
N LEU A 76 -5.53 2.80 0.15
CA LEU A 76 -6.81 2.32 -0.39
C LEU A 76 -7.31 3.22 -1.53
N GLY A 77 -7.30 4.53 -1.32
CA GLY A 77 -7.69 5.49 -2.36
C GLY A 77 -6.82 5.39 -3.61
N LEU A 78 -5.52 5.20 -3.44
CA LEU A 78 -4.59 5.01 -4.56
C LEU A 78 -4.78 3.66 -5.26
N VAL A 79 -5.23 2.60 -4.58
CA VAL A 79 -5.65 1.35 -5.24
C VAL A 79 -6.89 1.58 -6.10
N ILE A 80 -7.85 2.38 -5.65
CA ILE A 80 -9.01 2.76 -6.50
C ILE A 80 -8.51 3.49 -7.75
N VAL A 81 -7.55 4.41 -7.60
CA VAL A 81 -6.91 5.07 -8.74
C VAL A 81 -6.20 4.06 -9.66
N GLN A 82 -5.57 3.00 -9.13
CA GLN A 82 -5.00 1.94 -9.99
C GLN A 82 -6.05 1.31 -10.90
N VAL A 83 -7.21 0.96 -10.33
CA VAL A 83 -8.30 0.33 -11.08
C VAL A 83 -8.82 1.28 -12.16
N LEU A 84 -8.96 2.57 -11.84
CA LEU A 84 -9.36 3.58 -12.83
C LEU A 84 -8.35 3.72 -13.97
N ILE A 85 -7.04 3.68 -13.67
CA ILE A 85 -5.99 3.71 -14.68
C ILE A 85 -6.11 2.52 -15.64
N ILE A 86 -6.33 1.31 -15.11
CA ILE A 86 -6.50 0.10 -15.93
C ILE A 86 -7.74 0.22 -16.82
N VAL A 87 -8.91 0.53 -16.23
CA VAL A 87 -10.18 0.65 -16.97
C VAL A 87 -10.08 1.69 -18.09
N LEU A 88 -9.44 2.84 -17.82
CA LEU A 88 -9.24 3.87 -18.84
C LEU A 88 -8.22 3.48 -19.90
N GLY A 89 -7.17 2.74 -19.53
CA GLY A 89 -6.20 2.20 -20.47
C GLY A 89 -6.85 1.21 -21.45
N ASP A 90 -7.61 0.26 -20.90
CA ASP A 90 -8.31 -0.77 -21.69
C ASP A 90 -9.37 -0.16 -22.60
N ALA A 91 -10.07 0.88 -22.15
CA ALA A 91 -11.03 1.62 -22.97
C ALA A 91 -10.39 2.33 -24.18
N LEU A 92 -9.06 2.46 -24.21
CA LEU A 92 -8.29 3.05 -25.30
C LEU A 92 -7.59 1.99 -26.18
N ASN A 93 -7.84 0.70 -25.97
CA ASN A 93 -7.38 -0.36 -26.86
C ASN A 93 -8.04 -0.26 -28.23
N ASP A 94 -7.45 -0.89 -29.24
CA ASP A 94 -8.04 -0.97 -30.57
C ASP A 94 -9.18 -2.01 -30.65
N SER A 95 -9.85 -2.12 -31.80
CA SER A 95 -10.97 -3.04 -31.98
C SER A 95 -10.60 -4.53 -31.91
N ALA A 96 -9.31 -4.86 -31.96
CA ALA A 96 -8.78 -6.20 -31.76
C ALA A 96 -8.17 -6.38 -30.36
N ASP A 97 -8.45 -5.44 -29.45
CA ASP A 97 -7.99 -5.38 -28.06
C ASP A 97 -6.46 -5.28 -27.88
N ASN A 98 -5.75 -4.78 -28.89
CA ASN A 98 -4.33 -4.48 -28.74
C ASN A 98 -4.14 -3.12 -28.06
N THR A 99 -3.10 -3.02 -27.23
CA THR A 99 -2.71 -1.76 -26.60
C THR A 99 -2.28 -0.73 -27.65
N THR A 100 -2.98 0.40 -27.72
CA THR A 100 -2.58 1.57 -28.51
C THR A 100 -1.52 2.40 -27.79
N THR A 101 -0.88 3.36 -28.48
CA THR A 101 -0.01 4.34 -27.82
C THR A 101 -0.73 5.10 -26.70
N GLY A 102 -2.00 5.45 -26.89
CA GLY A 102 -2.80 6.13 -25.88
C GLY A 102 -3.04 5.24 -24.66
N SER A 103 -3.45 3.99 -24.88
CA SER A 103 -3.59 2.96 -23.84
C SER A 103 -2.28 2.79 -23.06
N LEU A 104 -1.14 2.61 -23.75
CA LEU A 104 0.18 2.43 -23.11
C LEU A 104 0.60 3.61 -22.22
N VAL A 105 0.35 4.85 -22.64
CA VAL A 105 0.67 6.04 -21.83
C VAL A 105 -0.14 6.04 -20.54
N ILE A 106 -1.44 5.73 -20.62
CA ILE A 106 -2.32 5.65 -19.46
C ILE A 106 -1.92 4.48 -18.55
N LEU A 107 -1.77 3.27 -19.10
CA LEU A 107 -1.35 2.09 -18.36
C LEU A 107 0.01 2.29 -17.69
N GLY A 108 0.94 3.04 -18.29
CA GLY A 108 2.22 3.39 -17.67
C GLY A 108 2.08 4.15 -16.34
N LEU A 109 0.99 4.91 -16.15
CA LEU A 109 0.70 5.58 -14.88
C LEU A 109 0.45 4.57 -13.74
N HIS A 110 0.07 3.34 -14.05
CA HIS A 110 -0.15 2.28 -13.06
C HIS A 110 1.12 2.04 -12.23
N ALA A 111 2.28 1.95 -12.91
CA ALA A 111 3.57 1.77 -12.25
C ALA A 111 3.93 2.96 -11.34
N LEU A 112 3.72 4.19 -11.83
CA LEU A 112 4.00 5.41 -11.05
C LEU A 112 3.09 5.53 -9.83
N ASN A 113 1.80 5.23 -9.97
CA ASN A 113 0.87 5.20 -8.85
C ASN A 113 1.24 4.09 -7.85
N GLY A 114 1.75 2.95 -8.33
CA GLY A 114 2.28 1.90 -7.47
C GLY A 114 3.44 2.39 -6.60
N LEU A 115 4.35 3.19 -7.16
CA LEU A 115 5.44 3.81 -6.41
C LEU A 115 4.91 4.82 -5.38
N ALA A 116 3.86 5.56 -5.72
CA ALA A 116 3.19 6.46 -4.78
C ALA A 116 2.59 5.68 -3.59
N ILE A 117 1.92 4.54 -3.84
CA ILE A 117 1.41 3.65 -2.78
C ILE A 117 2.56 3.17 -1.88
N MET A 118 3.69 2.77 -2.44
CA MET A 118 4.87 2.36 -1.68
C MET A 118 5.39 3.50 -0.81
N GLY A 119 5.57 4.69 -1.37
CA GLY A 119 6.03 5.86 -0.64
C GLY A 119 5.12 6.24 0.53
N VAL A 120 3.80 6.28 0.30
CA VAL A 120 2.81 6.55 1.34
C VAL A 120 2.83 5.47 2.43
N SER A 121 2.86 4.19 2.05
CA SER A 121 2.92 3.08 3.01
C SER A 121 4.20 3.14 3.86
N GLY A 122 5.33 3.51 3.27
CA GLY A 122 6.59 3.74 3.99
C GLY A 122 6.49 4.89 5.00
N MET A 123 5.87 6.00 4.62
CA MET A 123 5.61 7.13 5.53
C MET A 123 4.68 6.73 6.67
N VAL A 124 3.58 6.02 6.38
CA VAL A 124 2.63 5.50 7.39
C VAL A 124 3.36 4.62 8.39
N PHE A 125 4.14 3.65 7.93
CA PHE A 125 4.90 2.75 8.79
C PHE A 125 5.90 3.50 9.68
N ARG A 126 6.67 4.44 9.10
CA ARG A 126 7.62 5.27 9.86
C ARG A 126 6.92 6.03 10.99
N GLN A 127 5.81 6.70 10.69
CA GLN A 127 5.07 7.48 11.70
C GLN A 127 4.39 6.59 12.75
N ALA A 128 3.86 5.43 12.34
CA ALA A 128 3.27 4.46 13.26
C ALA A 128 4.31 3.91 14.27
N ARG A 129 5.54 3.65 13.82
CA ARG A 129 6.64 3.24 14.69
C ARG A 129 7.03 4.31 15.71
N LEU A 130 7.13 5.57 15.28
CA LEU A 130 7.42 6.69 16.18
C LEU A 130 6.32 6.85 17.24
N LEU A 131 5.05 6.75 16.83
CA LEU A 131 3.92 6.78 17.76
C LEU A 131 3.99 5.62 18.77
N ALA A 132 4.36 4.41 18.34
CA ALA A 132 4.51 3.27 19.24
C ALA A 132 5.68 3.40 20.22
N ALA A 133 6.79 4.02 19.80
CA ALA A 133 7.99 4.22 20.63
C ALA A 133 7.80 5.28 21.73
N SER A 134 6.96 6.30 21.50
CA SER A 134 6.64 7.35 22.49
C SER A 134 5.94 6.88 23.76
N THR A 135 5.63 5.59 23.90
CA THR A 135 4.98 4.99 25.08
C THR A 135 5.97 4.28 26.02
N THR A 136 7.26 4.20 25.67
CA THR A 136 8.27 3.62 26.57
C THR A 136 8.75 4.68 27.58
N PRO A 137 8.54 4.51 28.90
CA PRO A 137 9.13 5.40 29.90
C PRO A 137 10.65 5.29 29.85
N ALA A 138 11.37 6.42 29.95
CA ALA A 138 12.81 6.39 30.13
C ALA A 138 13.15 5.70 31.46
N PRO A 139 14.03 4.67 31.49
CA PRO A 139 14.55 4.17 32.75
C PRO A 139 15.49 5.23 33.33
N GLY A 140 15.07 5.97 34.36
CA GLY A 140 16.00 6.93 34.98
C GLY A 140 15.52 7.98 35.99
N THR A 141 14.22 8.17 36.27
CA THR A 141 13.78 9.23 37.22
C THR A 141 13.34 8.68 38.58
N ALA A 142 13.98 7.60 39.06
CA ALA A 142 13.68 7.02 40.38
C ALA A 142 14.85 7.12 41.40
N ALA A 143 15.96 7.77 41.05
CA ALA A 143 17.14 7.83 41.92
C ALA A 143 17.69 9.25 42.06
N ARG A 144 16.92 10.16 42.68
CA ARG A 144 17.50 11.38 43.29
C ARG A 144 16.59 12.01 44.35
N VAL A 145 16.27 11.24 45.39
CA VAL A 145 15.94 11.79 46.72
C VAL A 145 16.53 10.83 47.75
N ALA A 146 17.79 11.07 48.13
CA ALA A 146 18.43 10.61 49.35
C ALA A 146 19.56 11.57 49.66
#